data_AF-A0AAU1Z1P3-F1
#
_entry.id   AF-A0AAU1Z1P3-F1
#
_cell.length_a   1.000
_cell.length_b   1.000
_cell.length_c   1.000
_cell.angle_alpha   90.00
_cell.angle_beta   90.00
_cell.angle_gamma   90.00
#
_symmetry.space_group_name_H-M   'P 1'
#
loop_
_entity.id
_entity.type
_entity.pdbx_description
1 polymer ?
#
loop_
_entity_poly.entity_id
_entity_poly.type
_entity_poly.pdbx_seq_one_letter_code
_entity_poly.pdbx_strand_id
1 'polypeptide(L)'
;MSSDDVMSVLTQRIEAAFQQPLDDLRRVATATGRAHPATEALHWYGLTAEAQTVVDRAENTLLAAIGRAPGELTPSQMAIAHQVNTAVAARDGRAMVLRHLLEPNARHVWRGERPQARIATQASTALPPRPPANASRAAGR
;
A
#
# COMPACT_ATOMS: atom_id res chain seq x y z
N MET A 1 -0.54 14.48 10.40
CA MET A 1 -1.53 14.23 9.35
C MET A 1 -2.60 13.34 9.95
N SER A 2 -3.83 13.83 10.09
CA SER A 2 -4.98 13.06 10.58
C SER A 2 -5.49 12.09 9.50
N SER A 3 -6.36 11.14 9.84
CA SER A 3 -7.08 10.26 8.90
C SER A 3 -7.78 11.07 7.78
N ASP A 4 -8.43 12.19 8.15
CA ASP A 4 -9.05 13.15 7.21
C ASP A 4 -8.05 13.76 6.21
N ASP A 5 -6.78 13.88 6.63
CA ASP A 5 -5.73 14.50 5.82
C ASP A 5 -5.31 13.58 4.66
N VAL A 6 -5.19 12.27 4.91
CA VAL A 6 -4.79 11.29 3.89
C VAL A 6 -5.84 11.20 2.78
N MET A 7 -7.11 11.04 3.16
CA MET A 7 -8.19 10.94 2.17
C MET A 7 -8.37 12.24 1.40
N SER A 8 -8.29 13.40 2.06
CA SER A 8 -8.34 14.71 1.40
C SER A 8 -7.21 14.89 0.38
N VAL A 9 -5.97 14.53 0.72
CA VAL A 9 -4.85 14.58 -0.23
C VAL A 9 -5.07 13.67 -1.43
N LEU A 10 -5.64 12.48 -1.23
CA LEU A 10 -5.96 11.55 -2.33
C LEU A 10 -7.09 12.10 -3.22
N THR A 11 -8.13 12.69 -2.63
CA THR A 11 -9.19 13.39 -3.37
C THR A 11 -8.60 14.48 -4.26
N GLN A 12 -7.81 15.40 -3.69
CA GLN A 12 -7.19 16.49 -4.43
C GLN A 12 -6.31 15.99 -5.58
N ARG A 13 -5.58 14.89 -5.37
CA ARG A 13 -4.75 14.28 -6.42
C ARG A 13 -5.58 13.67 -7.55
N ILE A 14 -6.68 13.00 -7.24
CA ILE A 14 -7.60 12.47 -8.25
C ILE A 14 -8.19 13.62 -9.06
N GLU A 15 -8.69 14.65 -8.38
CA GLU A 15 -9.31 15.80 -9.03
C GLU A 15 -8.31 16.54 -9.91
N ALA A 16 -7.08 16.75 -9.44
CA ALA A 16 -6.02 17.34 -10.25
C ALA A 16 -5.63 16.44 -11.44
N ALA A 17 -5.63 15.12 -11.28
CA ALA A 17 -5.27 14.19 -12.36
C ALA A 17 -6.28 14.20 -13.51
N PHE A 18 -7.57 14.33 -13.20
CA PHE A 18 -8.66 14.30 -14.18
C PHE A 18 -9.25 15.68 -14.51
N GLN A 19 -8.84 16.73 -13.81
CA GLN A 19 -9.36 18.10 -13.94
C GLN A 19 -10.88 18.20 -13.72
N GLN A 20 -11.41 17.36 -12.83
CA GLN A 20 -12.84 17.29 -12.50
C GLN A 20 -13.05 16.96 -11.02
N PRO A 21 -14.11 17.48 -10.39
CA PRO A 21 -14.47 17.11 -9.02
C PRO A 21 -14.72 15.60 -8.85
N LEU A 22 -14.42 15.05 -7.67
CA LEU A 22 -14.54 13.62 -7.40
C LEU A 22 -15.97 13.09 -7.62
N ASP A 23 -16.97 13.88 -7.25
CA ASP A 23 -18.38 13.50 -7.42
C ASP A 23 -18.81 13.50 -8.89
N ASP A 24 -18.25 14.37 -9.71
CA ASP A 24 -18.47 14.37 -11.16
C ASP A 24 -17.84 13.13 -11.79
N LEU A 25 -16.61 12.79 -11.37
CA LEU A 25 -15.93 11.58 -11.83
C LEU A 25 -16.70 10.32 -11.48
N ARG A 26 -17.30 10.25 -10.27
CA ARG A 26 -18.17 9.14 -9.87
C ARG A 26 -19.38 9.02 -10.80
N ARG A 27 -20.07 10.14 -11.06
CA ARG A 27 -21.25 10.15 -11.95
C ARG A 27 -20.89 9.69 -13.36
N VAL A 28 -19.79 10.20 -13.91
CA VAL A 28 -19.31 9.80 -15.25
C VAL A 28 -18.93 8.32 -15.25
N ALA A 29 -18.15 7.85 -14.27
CA ALA A 29 -17.74 6.45 -14.17
C ALA A 29 -18.93 5.50 -14.04
N THR A 30 -20.00 5.87 -13.33
CA THR A 30 -21.24 5.10 -13.28
C THR A 30 -21.93 5.04 -14.65
N ALA A 31 -21.96 6.15 -15.40
CA ALA A 31 -22.59 6.21 -16.71
C ALA A 31 -21.80 5.44 -17.80
N THR A 32 -20.48 5.46 -17.75
CA THR A 32 -19.60 4.86 -18.78
C THR A 32 -19.03 3.50 -18.39
N GLY A 33 -19.17 3.08 -17.14
CA GLY A 33 -18.60 1.86 -16.60
C GLY A 33 -17.08 1.80 -16.71
N ARG A 34 -16.53 0.62 -17.05
CA ARG A 34 -15.07 0.38 -17.18
C ARG A 34 -14.39 1.11 -18.34
N ALA A 35 -15.16 1.77 -19.23
CA ALA A 35 -14.59 2.49 -20.36
C ALA A 35 -13.89 3.81 -19.95
N HIS A 36 -14.22 4.35 -18.78
CA HIS A 36 -13.66 5.62 -18.33
C HIS A 36 -12.36 5.42 -17.53
N PRO A 37 -11.29 6.19 -17.83
CA PRO A 37 -9.98 6.02 -17.20
C PRO A 37 -9.99 6.28 -15.68
N ALA A 38 -10.97 7.01 -15.16
CA ALA A 38 -11.10 7.23 -13.71
C ALA A 38 -11.69 6.04 -12.95
N THR A 39 -12.31 5.06 -13.62
CA THR A 39 -13.04 3.97 -12.95
C THR A 39 -12.13 3.12 -12.05
N GLU A 40 -10.92 2.79 -12.52
CA GLU A 40 -9.95 2.04 -11.71
C GLU A 40 -9.42 2.88 -10.55
N ALA A 41 -9.11 4.16 -10.78
CA ALA A 41 -8.66 5.06 -9.72
C ALA A 41 -9.73 5.23 -8.63
N LEU A 42 -11.01 5.34 -9.01
CA LEU A 42 -12.14 5.41 -8.07
C LEU A 42 -12.33 4.11 -7.28
N HIS A 43 -12.07 2.95 -7.89
CA HIS A 43 -12.09 1.66 -7.20
C HIS A 43 -11.02 1.61 -6.10
N TRP A 44 -9.77 1.92 -6.44
CA TRP A 44 -8.67 1.94 -5.46
C TRP A 44 -8.85 3.02 -4.39
N TYR A 45 -9.44 4.17 -4.75
CA TYR A 45 -9.83 5.19 -3.79
C TYR A 45 -10.86 4.64 -2.78
N GLY A 46 -11.89 3.93 -3.25
CA GLY A 46 -12.87 3.27 -2.38
C GLY A 46 -12.22 2.26 -1.44
N LEU A 47 -11.37 1.37 -1.96
CA LEU A 47 -10.62 0.41 -1.14
C LEU A 47 -9.71 1.09 -0.11
N THR A 48 -9.14 2.25 -0.44
CA THR A 48 -8.30 3.02 0.49
C THR A 48 -9.15 3.63 1.60
N ALA A 49 -10.34 4.16 1.29
CA ALA A 49 -11.29 4.69 2.27
C ALA A 49 -11.76 3.60 3.26
N GLU A 50 -12.04 2.40 2.76
CA GLU A 50 -12.37 1.24 3.60
C GLU A 50 -11.20 0.87 4.54
N ALA A 51 -9.97 0.85 4.02
CA ALA A 51 -8.78 0.59 4.83
C ALA A 51 -8.58 1.66 5.91
N GLN A 52 -8.82 2.93 5.59
CA GLN A 52 -8.73 4.02 6.55
C GLN A 52 -9.74 3.85 7.71
N THR A 53 -10.96 3.40 7.40
CA THR A 53 -11.96 3.08 8.44
C THR A 53 -11.47 1.96 9.37
N VAL A 54 -10.78 0.95 8.83
CA VAL A 54 -10.18 -0.13 9.62
C VAL A 54 -9.04 0.37 10.49
N VAL A 55 -8.19 1.27 9.97
CA VAL A 55 -7.13 1.94 10.74
C VAL A 55 -7.74 2.68 11.92
N ASP A 56 -8.75 3.53 11.68
CA ASP A 56 -9.38 4.35 12.72
C ASP A 56 -9.97 3.46 13.84
N ARG A 57 -10.61 2.34 13.49
CA ARG A 57 -11.11 1.37 14.48
C ARG A 57 -9.98 0.69 15.24
N ALA A 58 -8.92 0.29 14.57
CA ALA A 58 -7.78 -0.38 15.21
C ALA A 58 -7.06 0.57 16.18
N GLU A 59 -6.85 1.83 15.78
CA GLU A 59 -6.24 2.87 16.63
C GLU A 59 -7.10 3.17 17.85
N ASN A 60 -8.42 3.34 17.69
CA ASN A 60 -9.34 3.51 18.81
C ASN A 60 -9.30 2.31 19.77
N THR A 61 -9.19 1.09 19.24
CA THR A 61 -9.07 -0.13 20.05
C THR A 61 -7.76 -0.15 20.83
N LEU A 62 -6.64 0.25 20.20
CA LEU A 62 -5.34 0.36 20.87
C LEU A 62 -5.39 1.41 21.98
N LEU A 63 -5.93 2.61 21.69
CA LEU A 63 -6.07 3.69 22.67
C LEU A 63 -6.92 3.27 23.88
N ALA A 64 -8.01 2.54 23.65
CA ALA A 64 -8.82 1.97 24.72
C ALA A 64 -8.06 0.92 25.55
N ALA A 65 -7.21 0.11 24.91
CA ALA A 65 -6.45 -0.95 25.57
C ALA A 65 -5.26 -0.42 26.40
N ILE A 66 -4.59 0.64 25.96
CA ILE A 66 -3.45 1.23 26.69
C ILE A 66 -3.89 2.23 27.78
N GLY A 67 -5.08 2.83 27.62
CA GLY A 67 -5.59 3.81 28.58
C GLY A 67 -4.76 5.09 28.62
N ARG A 68 -4.73 5.77 29.78
CA ARG A 68 -4.00 7.06 29.97
C ARG A 68 -2.66 6.91 30.70
N ALA A 69 -2.31 5.72 31.17
CA ALA A 69 -1.13 5.53 32.00
C ALA A 69 0.08 5.17 31.13
N PRO A 70 1.18 5.95 31.18
CA PRO A 70 2.42 5.55 30.53
C PRO A 70 3.02 4.32 31.22
N GLY A 71 3.42 3.31 30.44
CA GLY A 71 3.97 2.06 30.92
C GLY A 71 4.38 1.13 29.78
N GLU A 72 5.04 0.03 30.10
CA GLU A 72 5.38 -1.01 29.12
C GLU A 72 4.10 -1.71 28.62
N LEU A 73 4.03 -1.98 27.32
CA LEU A 73 2.89 -2.66 26.73
C LEU A 73 2.88 -4.13 27.14
N THR A 74 1.74 -4.61 27.60
CA THR A 74 1.54 -6.04 27.82
C THR A 74 1.56 -6.79 26.48
N PRO A 75 1.80 -8.11 26.48
CA PRO A 75 1.76 -8.91 25.25
C PRO A 75 0.43 -8.79 24.48
N SER A 76 -0.70 -8.62 25.18
CA SER A 76 -2.01 -8.42 24.54
C SER A 76 -2.14 -7.03 23.92
N GLN A 77 -1.62 -5.98 24.56
CA GLN A 77 -1.57 -4.63 23.98
C GLN A 77 -0.63 -4.58 22.76
N MET A 78 0.50 -5.28 22.81
CA MET A 78 1.39 -5.42 21.65
C MET A 78 0.70 -6.11 20.46
N ALA A 79 -0.11 -7.13 20.70
CA ALA A 79 -0.86 -7.80 19.62
C ALA A 79 -1.84 -6.83 18.93
N ILE A 80 -2.51 -5.96 19.69
CA ILE A 80 -3.39 -4.92 19.14
C ILE A 80 -2.56 -3.88 18.35
N ALA A 81 -1.40 -3.48 18.85
CA ALA A 81 -0.50 -2.59 18.11
C ALA A 81 -0.06 -3.19 16.76
N HIS A 82 0.18 -4.51 16.71
CA HIS A 82 0.47 -5.20 15.46
C HIS A 82 -0.72 -5.19 14.47
N GLN A 83 -1.95 -5.27 14.97
CA GLN A 83 -3.16 -5.13 14.14
C GLN A 83 -3.26 -3.72 13.54
N VAL A 84 -2.94 -2.66 14.30
CA VAL A 84 -2.86 -1.29 13.78
C VAL A 84 -1.83 -1.21 12.64
N ASN A 85 -0.62 -1.73 12.85
CA ASN A 85 0.42 -1.74 11.83
C ASN A 85 -0.02 -2.46 10.55
N THR A 86 -0.75 -3.58 10.69
CA THR A 86 -1.27 -4.34 9.55
C THR A 86 -2.33 -3.54 8.79
N ALA A 87 -3.23 -2.85 9.50
CA ALA A 87 -4.25 -1.99 8.89
C ALA A 87 -3.61 -0.80 8.14
N VAL A 88 -2.60 -0.16 8.74
CA VAL A 88 -1.85 0.93 8.11
C VAL A 88 -1.12 0.45 6.85
N ALA A 89 -0.43 -0.69 6.92
CA ALA A 89 0.25 -1.25 5.77
C ALA A 89 -0.72 -1.55 4.61
N ALA A 90 -1.92 -2.05 4.91
CA ALA A 90 -2.95 -2.29 3.90
C ALA A 90 -3.45 -0.98 3.25
N ARG A 91 -3.69 0.07 4.04
CA ARG A 91 -4.06 1.40 3.53
C ARG A 91 -2.97 1.96 2.64
N ASP A 92 -1.73 1.95 3.11
CA ASP A 92 -0.60 2.56 2.40
C ASP A 92 -0.30 1.82 1.10
N GLY A 93 -0.42 0.49 1.08
CA GLY A 93 -0.34 -0.30 -0.14
C GLY A 93 -1.38 0.10 -1.19
N ARG A 94 -2.65 0.30 -0.78
CA ARG A 94 -3.74 0.74 -1.67
C ARG A 94 -3.53 2.18 -2.16
N ALA A 95 -3.11 3.07 -1.27
CA ALA A 95 -2.78 4.46 -1.62
C ALA A 95 -1.59 4.54 -2.59
N MET A 96 -0.61 3.65 -2.48
CA MET A 96 0.52 3.56 -3.41
C MET A 96 0.07 3.14 -4.80
N VAL A 97 -0.84 2.17 -4.92
CA VAL A 97 -1.43 1.77 -6.22
C VAL A 97 -2.20 2.93 -6.83
N LEU A 98 -3.04 3.60 -6.04
CA LEU A 98 -3.77 4.79 -6.50
C LEU A 98 -2.81 5.87 -7.00
N ARG A 99 -1.74 6.19 -6.24
CA ARG A 99 -0.73 7.15 -6.69
C ARG A 99 -0.14 6.75 -8.04
N HIS A 100 0.22 5.48 -8.21
CA HIS A 100 0.76 4.98 -9.47
C HIS A 100 -0.20 5.18 -10.64
N LEU A 101 -1.50 4.93 -10.44
CA LEU A 101 -2.54 5.12 -11.46
C LEU A 101 -2.70 6.58 -11.89
N LEU A 102 -2.41 7.53 -10.99
CA LEU A 102 -2.58 8.96 -11.25
C LEU A 102 -1.34 9.60 -11.92
N GLU A 103 -0.19 8.91 -11.92
CA GLU A 103 1.03 9.41 -12.56
C GLU A 103 0.80 9.65 -14.06
N PRO A 104 1.29 10.78 -14.62
CA PRO A 104 1.06 11.14 -16.03
C PRO A 104 1.45 10.04 -17.03
N ASN A 105 2.53 9.31 -16.72
CA ASN A 105 3.07 8.27 -17.59
C ASN A 105 2.28 6.95 -17.52
N ALA A 106 1.52 6.70 -16.46
CA ALA A 106 0.67 5.51 -16.36
C ALA A 106 -0.48 5.54 -17.37
N ARG A 107 -0.87 6.73 -17.84
CA ARG A 107 -1.98 6.96 -18.79
C ARG A 107 -1.71 6.41 -20.18
N HIS A 108 -0.43 6.23 -20.56
CA HIS A 108 -0.04 5.63 -21.85
C HIS A 108 -0.36 4.14 -21.90
N VAL A 109 -0.28 3.44 -20.76
CA VAL A 109 -0.69 2.03 -20.63
C VAL A 109 -2.19 1.86 -20.89
N TRP A 110 -3.00 2.86 -20.54
CA TRP A 110 -4.45 2.88 -20.81
C TRP A 110 -4.81 3.18 -22.26
N ARG A 111 -3.91 3.82 -23.04
CA ARG A 111 -4.11 4.14 -24.47
C ARG A 111 -3.61 3.05 -25.44
N GLY A 112 -3.59 1.80 -25.00
CA GLY A 112 -3.37 0.66 -25.89
C GLY A 112 -1.90 0.34 -26.18
N GLU A 113 -0.94 0.96 -25.49
CA GLU A 113 0.38 0.37 -25.39
C GLU A 113 0.31 -0.73 -24.34
N ARG A 114 0.08 -1.97 -24.82
CA ARG A 114 0.26 -3.18 -24.03
C ARG A 114 1.59 -3.04 -23.28
N PRO A 115 1.63 -3.18 -21.94
CA PRO A 115 2.89 -3.29 -21.25
C PRO A 115 3.62 -4.46 -21.91
N GLN A 116 4.74 -4.18 -22.58
CA GLN A 116 5.61 -5.24 -23.06
C GLN A 116 5.88 -6.12 -21.85
N ALA A 117 5.40 -7.36 -21.91
CA ALA A 117 5.46 -8.28 -20.79
C ALA A 117 6.87 -8.22 -20.24
N ARG A 118 7.02 -7.70 -19.02
CA ARG A 118 8.29 -7.85 -18.30
C ARG A 118 8.41 -9.35 -18.11
N ILE A 119 9.21 -9.98 -18.97
CA ILE A 119 9.73 -11.31 -18.75
C ILE A 119 10.41 -11.21 -17.40
N ALA A 120 9.74 -11.73 -16.37
CA ALA A 120 10.37 -11.92 -15.08
C ALA A 120 11.47 -12.95 -15.34
N THR A 121 12.69 -12.47 -15.55
CA THR A 121 13.86 -13.33 -15.38
C THR A 121 13.79 -13.76 -13.93
N GLN A 122 13.42 -15.02 -13.72
CA GLN A 122 13.48 -15.61 -12.38
C GLN A 122 14.92 -15.44 -11.92
N ALA A 123 15.12 -14.56 -10.94
CA ALA A 123 16.38 -14.52 -10.22
C ALA A 123 16.43 -15.84 -9.43
N SER A 124 17.07 -16.85 -10.01
CA SER A 124 17.50 -18.02 -9.25
C SER A 124 18.47 -17.52 -8.20
N THR A 125 18.00 -17.40 -6.96
CA THR A 125 18.85 -17.18 -5.80
C THR A 125 19.66 -18.47 -5.57
N ALA A 126 20.75 -18.63 -6.33
CA ALA A 126 21.74 -19.64 -6.00
C ALA A 126 22.38 -19.23 -4.67
N LEU A 127 22.21 -20.04 -3.63
CA LEU A 127 22.97 -19.89 -2.39
C LEU A 127 24.47 -19.98 -2.72
N PRO A 128 25.32 -19.09 -2.18
CA PRO A 128 26.77 -19.25 -2.32
C PRO A 128 27.22 -20.54 -1.62
N PRO A 129 28.13 -21.33 -2.23
CA PRO A 129 28.66 -22.51 -1.56
C PRO A 129 29.44 -22.09 -0.31
N ARG A 130 29.05 -22.67 0.82
CA ARG A 130 29.70 -22.52 2.13
C ARG A 130 31.13 -23.07 2.03
N PRO A 131 32.18 -22.32 2.41
CA PRO A 131 33.53 -22.87 2.43
C PRO A 131 33.64 -23.95 3.52
N PRO A 132 34.31 -25.09 3.25
CA PRO A 132 34.54 -26.10 4.28
C PRO A 132 35.46 -25.55 5.37
N ALA A 133 35.06 -25.79 6.61
CA ALA A 133 35.81 -25.44 7.81
C ALA A 133 37.17 -26.15 7.84
N ASN A 134 38.20 -25.40 8.22
CA ASN A 134 39.57 -25.87 8.41
C ASN A 134 39.64 -27.15 9.25
N ALA A 135 40.17 -28.23 8.65
CA ALA A 135 40.78 -29.31 9.41
C ALA A 135 42.28 -28.99 9.55
N SER A 136 42.63 -28.51 10.74
CA SER A 136 44.00 -28.41 11.23
C SER A 136 44.73 -29.74 11.06
N ARG A 137 45.92 -29.75 10.44
CA ARG A 137 47.00 -30.64 10.89
C ARG A 137 48.39 -30.15 10.50
N ALA A 138 49.19 -30.08 11.55
CA ALA A 138 50.60 -29.73 11.62
C ALA A 138 51.55 -30.71 10.89
N ALA A 139 52.84 -30.30 10.92
CA ALA A 139 54.09 -30.99 10.54
C ALA A 139 54.48 -30.80 9.07
N GLY A 140 55.68 -30.33 8.71
CA GLY A 140 56.95 -30.30 9.43
C GLY A 140 57.96 -31.17 8.68
N ARG A 141 59.05 -30.53 8.22
CA ARG A 141 60.25 -31.02 7.49
C ARG A 141 60.12 -31.24 5.99
#